data_AF-A0A2R6HYA3-F1
#
_entry.id   AF-A0A2R6HYA3-F1
#
_cell.length_a   1.000
_cell.length_b   1.000
_cell.length_c   1.000
_cell.angle_alpha   90.00
_cell.angle_beta   90.00
_cell.angle_gamma   90.00
#
_symmetry.space_group_name_H-M   'P 1'
#
loop_
_entity.id
_entity.type
_entity.pdbx_description
1 polymer ?
#
loop_
_entity_poly.entity_id
_entity_poly.type
_entity_poly.pdbx_seq_one_letter_code
_entity_poly.pdbx_strand_id
1 'polypeptide(L)'
;MDREAFEDALAEAFDATPTELRVVSRHARDLSDSGQYAEDAGHDLTPDTVVANLADAPAEHEALPAKWNWWMGSLELAYGGYVEFEIRGVEG
;
A
#
# COMPACT_ATOMS: atom_id res chain seq x y z
N MET A 1 -12.37 1.43 -0.33
CA MET A 1 -11.74 2.14 -1.49
C MET A 1 -12.27 1.58 -2.81
N ASP A 2 -12.49 2.42 -3.83
CA ASP A 2 -12.81 1.96 -5.19
C ASP A 2 -11.56 1.41 -5.88
N ARG A 3 -11.65 0.24 -6.53
CA ARG A 3 -10.47 -0.44 -7.08
C ARG A 3 -9.94 0.24 -8.33
N GLU A 4 -10.82 0.59 -9.27
CA GLU A 4 -10.41 1.09 -10.58
C GLU A 4 -9.76 2.47 -10.43
N ALA A 5 -10.40 3.37 -9.67
CA ALA A 5 -9.83 4.67 -9.35
C ALA A 5 -8.49 4.57 -8.59
N PHE A 6 -8.30 3.52 -7.78
CA PHE A 6 -7.03 3.32 -7.08
C PHE A 6 -5.93 2.77 -7.99
N GLU A 7 -6.25 1.82 -8.87
CA GLU A 7 -5.33 1.31 -9.87
C GLU A 7 -4.86 2.43 -10.83
N ASP A 8 -5.76 3.33 -11.25
CA ASP A 8 -5.42 4.51 -12.04
C ASP A 8 -4.49 5.48 -11.29
N ALA A 9 -4.78 5.77 -10.01
CA ALA A 9 -3.93 6.65 -9.21
C ALA A 9 -2.51 6.10 -9.02
N LEU A 10 -2.39 4.79 -8.82
CA LEU A 10 -1.08 4.12 -8.73
C LEU A 10 -0.34 4.14 -10.07
N ALA A 11 -1.04 3.92 -11.19
CA ALA A 11 -0.45 3.93 -12.53
C ALA A 11 0.02 5.33 -12.97
N GLU A 12 -0.65 6.39 -12.50
CA GLU A 12 -0.22 7.77 -12.73
C GLU A 12 1.03 8.12 -11.92
N ALA A 13 1.13 7.62 -10.68
CA ALA A 13 2.21 7.96 -9.76
C ALA A 13 3.48 7.10 -9.92
N PHE A 14 3.36 5.86 -10.39
CA PHE A 14 4.44 4.87 -10.42
C PHE A 14 4.53 4.16 -11.76
N ASP A 15 5.76 3.93 -12.24
CA ASP A 15 6.03 3.05 -13.38
C ASP A 15 5.94 1.58 -12.93
N ALA A 16 4.71 1.12 -12.68
CA ALA A 16 4.43 -0.22 -12.16
C ALA A 16 3.72 -1.08 -13.20
N THR A 17 4.01 -2.38 -13.16
CA THR A 17 3.33 -3.33 -14.04
C THR A 17 1.87 -3.54 -13.63
N PRO A 18 0.98 -3.95 -14.56
CA PRO A 18 -0.42 -4.25 -14.21
C PRO A 18 -0.58 -5.31 -13.12
N THR A 19 0.40 -6.21 -12.97
CA THR A 19 0.39 -7.21 -11.90
C THR A 19 0.69 -6.58 -10.55
N GLU A 20 1.68 -5.70 -10.46
CA GLU A 20 1.99 -4.96 -9.23
C GLU A 20 0.83 -4.08 -8.80
N LEU A 21 0.23 -3.33 -9.73
CA LEU A 21 -0.96 -2.51 -9.48
C LEU A 21 -2.09 -3.35 -8.85
N ARG A 22 -2.43 -4.50 -9.46
CA ARG A 22 -3.48 -5.40 -8.94
C ARG A 22 -3.16 -5.93 -7.54
N VAL A 23 -1.91 -6.31 -7.28
CA VAL A 23 -1.51 -6.87 -5.99
C VAL A 23 -1.59 -5.82 -4.90
N VAL A 24 -1.03 -4.62 -5.14
CA VAL A 24 -1.10 -3.51 -4.17
C VAL A 24 -2.55 -3.06 -3.96
N SER A 25 -3.34 -2.94 -5.03
CA SER A 25 -4.77 -2.61 -4.94
C SER A 25 -5.57 -3.61 -4.12
N ARG A 26 -5.26 -4.90 -4.23
CA ARG A 26 -5.89 -5.92 -3.40
C ARG A 26 -5.53 -5.75 -1.92
N HIS A 27 -4.25 -5.55 -1.60
CA HIS A 27 -3.79 -5.43 -0.22
C HIS A 27 -4.27 -4.13 0.45
N ALA A 28 -4.27 -3.00 -0.28
CA ALA A 28 -4.82 -1.75 0.23
C ALA A 28 -6.32 -1.83 0.51
N ARG A 29 -7.05 -2.59 -0.31
CA ARG A 29 -8.47 -2.86 -0.05
C ARG A 29 -8.65 -3.71 1.20
N ASP A 30 -7.85 -4.76 1.37
CA ASP A 30 -7.89 -5.62 2.57
C ASP A 30 -7.64 -4.80 3.85
N LEU A 31 -6.61 -3.95 3.84
CA LEU A 31 -6.32 -3.02 4.93
C LEU A 31 -7.48 -2.02 5.16
N SER A 32 -8.05 -1.46 4.09
CA SER A 32 -9.20 -0.55 4.18
C SER A 32 -10.46 -1.24 4.73
N ASP A 33 -10.74 -2.48 4.33
CA ASP A 33 -11.89 -3.27 4.79
C ASP A 33 -11.71 -3.73 6.26
N SER A 34 -10.46 -3.88 6.74
CA SER A 34 -10.19 -4.23 8.14
C SER A 34 -10.59 -3.14 9.13
N GLY A 35 -10.58 -1.87 8.70
CA GLY A 35 -10.80 -0.69 9.56
C GLY A 35 -9.60 -0.30 10.42
N GLN A 36 -8.57 -1.15 10.53
CA GLN A 36 -7.44 -0.96 11.44
C GLN A 36 -6.69 0.35 11.20
N TYR A 37 -6.40 0.68 9.94
CA TYR A 37 -5.76 1.95 9.60
C TYR A 37 -6.57 3.16 10.10
N ALA A 38 -7.89 3.12 9.99
CA ALA A 38 -8.74 4.23 10.43
C ALA A 38 -8.79 4.35 11.95
N GLU A 39 -8.75 3.23 12.67
CA GLU A 39 -8.66 3.22 14.13
C GLU A 39 -7.32 3.79 14.63
N ASP A 40 -6.21 3.43 13.99
CA ASP A 40 -4.87 3.87 14.39
C ASP A 40 -4.54 5.30 13.94
N ALA A 41 -4.83 5.66 12.69
CA ALA A 41 -4.48 6.96 12.10
C ALA A 41 -5.56 8.04 12.32
N GLY A 42 -6.76 7.66 12.76
CA GLY A 42 -7.87 8.57 13.00
C GLY A 42 -8.56 9.10 11.73
N HIS A 43 -8.28 8.51 10.57
CA HIS A 43 -8.93 8.85 9.30
C HIS A 43 -8.93 7.65 8.33
N ASP A 44 -9.88 7.64 7.39
CA ASP A 44 -9.98 6.58 6.39
C ASP A 44 -8.75 6.47 5.49
N LEU A 45 -8.49 5.24 5.02
CA LEU A 45 -7.46 4.98 4.02
C LEU A 45 -7.95 5.40 2.62
N THR A 46 -7.29 6.38 2.02
CA THR A 46 -7.63 6.90 0.68
C THR A 46 -6.55 6.58 -0.36
N PRO A 47 -6.90 6.58 -1.67
CA PRO A 47 -5.90 6.45 -2.75
C PRO A 47 -4.72 7.41 -2.61
N ASP A 48 -5.02 8.68 -2.31
CA ASP A 48 -4.02 9.74 -2.14
C ASP A 48 -3.09 9.47 -0.95
N THR A 49 -3.65 9.00 0.18
CA THR A 49 -2.87 8.59 1.35
C THR A 49 -1.91 7.47 0.99
N VAL A 50 -2.38 6.44 0.27
CA VAL A 50 -1.50 5.33 -0.11
C VAL A 50 -0.40 5.81 -1.06
N VAL A 51 -0.75 6.55 -2.11
CA VAL A 51 0.24 7.08 -3.08
C VAL A 51 1.30 7.94 -2.37
N ALA A 52 0.89 8.83 -1.46
CA ALA A 52 1.80 9.67 -0.70
C ALA A 52 2.78 8.86 0.16
N ASN A 53 2.30 7.83 0.86
CA ASN A 53 3.16 6.97 1.68
C ASN A 53 4.08 6.08 0.83
N LEU A 54 3.60 5.57 -0.30
CA LEU A 54 4.44 4.78 -1.22
C LEU A 54 5.54 5.64 -1.89
N ALA A 55 5.25 6.92 -2.16
CA ALA A 55 6.22 7.85 -2.73
C ALA A 55 7.35 8.23 -1.75
N ASP A 56 7.09 8.16 -0.43
CA ASP A 56 8.09 8.40 0.62
C ASP A 56 9.09 7.23 0.77
N ALA A 57 8.73 6.05 0.27
CA ALA A 57 9.59 4.88 0.34
C ALA A 57 10.93 5.12 -0.38
N PRO A 58 12.07 4.65 0.20
CA PRO A 58 13.41 4.79 -0.38
C PRO A 58 13.46 4.44 -1.88
N ALA A 59 14.25 5.22 -2.63
CA ALA A 59 14.35 5.08 -4.08
C ALA A 59 14.92 3.72 -4.54
N GLU A 60 15.63 3.00 -3.66
CA GLU A 60 16.11 1.64 -3.89
C GLU A 60 14.97 0.60 -3.99
N HIS A 61 13.78 0.92 -3.47
CA HIS A 61 12.58 0.11 -3.65
C HIS A 61 11.89 0.53 -4.94
N GLU A 62 12.34 -0.01 -6.07
CA GLU A 62 11.79 0.30 -7.39
C GLU A 62 10.40 -0.32 -7.59
N ALA A 63 10.23 -1.57 -7.16
CA ALA A 63 8.97 -2.31 -7.32
C ALA A 63 7.88 -1.82 -6.35
N LEU A 64 6.65 -1.67 -6.85
CA LEU A 64 5.53 -1.16 -6.05
C LEU A 64 5.19 -2.03 -4.81
N PRO A 65 5.24 -3.38 -4.89
CA PRO A 65 5.07 -4.24 -3.71
C PRO A 65 6.15 -4.03 -2.63
N ALA A 66 7.38 -3.67 -3.02
CA ALA A 66 8.44 -3.40 -2.06
C ALA A 66 8.18 -2.09 -1.30
N LYS A 67 7.72 -1.04 -2.00
CA LYS A 67 7.27 0.22 -1.38
C LYS A 67 6.10 0.00 -0.42
N TRP A 68 5.15 -0.86 -0.79
CA TRP A 68 4.04 -1.26 0.07
C TRP A 68 4.52 -1.93 1.35
N ASN A 69 5.39 -2.93 1.26
CA ASN A 69 5.92 -3.62 2.43
C ASN A 69 6.77 -2.70 3.32
N TRP A 70 7.52 -1.77 2.73
CA TRP A 70 8.24 -0.75 3.50
C TRP A 70 7.28 0.11 4.34
N TRP A 71 6.16 0.52 3.76
CA TRP A 71 5.15 1.28 4.48
C TRP A 71 4.44 0.44 5.55
N MET A 72 4.08 -0.81 5.26
CA MET A 72 3.52 -1.74 6.25
C MET A 72 4.47 -1.96 7.43
N GLY A 73 5.78 -2.08 7.17
CA GLY A 73 6.80 -2.14 8.23
C GLY A 73 6.85 -0.88 9.08
N SER A 74 6.61 0.30 8.49
CA SER A 74 6.52 1.55 9.24
C SER A 74 5.29 1.60 10.15
N LEU A 75 4.14 1.12 9.66
CA LEU A 75 2.91 1.00 10.46
C LEU A 75 3.05 -0.06 11.56
N GLU A 76 3.72 -1.19 11.29
CA GLU A 76 4.04 -2.21 12.29
C GLU A 76 4.89 -1.62 13.43
N LEU A 77 5.90 -0.80 13.10
CA LEU A 77 6.74 -0.14 14.11
C LEU A 77 5.96 0.89 14.95
N ALA A 78 4.95 1.55 14.35
CA ALA A 78 4.18 2.60 15.02
C ALA A 78 3.05 2.05 15.89
N TYR A 79 2.29 1.07 15.37
CA TYR A 79 1.02 0.62 15.93
C TYR A 79 0.97 -0.90 16.16
N GLY A 80 1.72 -1.67 15.37
CA GLY A 80 1.70 -3.12 15.38
C GLY A 80 0.49 -3.73 14.68
N GLY A 81 0.60 -5.01 14.30
CA GLY A 81 -0.47 -5.75 13.64
C GLY A 81 -0.57 -5.52 12.12
N TYR A 82 0.47 -4.97 11.47
CA TYR A 82 0.47 -4.68 10.04
C TYR A 82 1.19 -5.74 9.18
N VAL A 83 1.90 -6.68 9.83
CA VAL A 83 2.57 -7.83 9.18
C VAL A 83 1.61 -8.72 8.38
N GLU A 84 0.32 -8.72 8.68
CA GLU A 84 -0.69 -9.49 7.93
C GLU A 84 -1.02 -8.88 6.56
N PHE A 85 -0.85 -7.56 6.39
CA PHE A 85 -1.12 -6.84 5.15
C PHE A 85 0.10 -6.76 4.23
N GLU A 86 1.26 -7.27 4.67
CA GLU A 86 2.43 -7.39 3.82
C GLU A 86 2.18 -8.35 2.64
N ILE A 87 2.69 -7.97 1.47
CA ILE A 87 2.70 -8.81 0.29
C ILE A 87 3.85 -9.81 0.42
N ARG A 88 3.51 -11.11 0.55
CA ARG A 88 4.49 -12.20 0.60
C ARG A 88 4.63 -12.87 -0.76
N GLY A 89 5.86 -13.23 -1.13
CA GLY A 89 6.12 -14.07 -2.30
C GLY A 89 6.27 -13.33 -3.63
N VAL A 90 6.56 -12.03 -3.63
CA VAL A 90 7.04 -11.33 -4.83
C VAL A 90 8.57 -11.42 -4.81
N GLU A 91 9.11 -12.52 -5.33
CA GLU A 91 10.49 -12.54 -5.79
C GLU A 91 10.54 -11.66 -7.04
N GLY A 92 11.31 -10.56 -6.98
CA GLY A 92 11.63 -9.74 -8.15
C GLY A 92 12.55 -10.48 -9.12
#